data_AF-A0AA88H8T3-F1
#
_entry.id   AF-A0AA88H8T3-F1
#
_cell.length_a   1.000
_cell.length_b   1.000
_cell.length_c   1.000
_cell.angle_alpha   90.00
_cell.angle_beta   90.00
_cell.angle_gamma   90.00
#
_symmetry.space_group_name_H-M   'P 1'
#
loop_
_entity.id
_entity.type
_entity.pdbx_description
1 polymer ?
#
loop_
_entity_poly.entity_id
_entity_poly.type
_entity_poly.pdbx_seq_one_letter_code
_entity_poly.pdbx_strand_id
1 'polypeptide(L)'
;MDFDVLLVDIEGTTTSISFVKDILFPFARSEVEKFLRSNWNSENVRECINSLRNQAKEDLSAGMESIVEIPENAFEETLQCVLNNIYKMMDIDRKVKALKTLQGYVWIGGYKEGVLKGHVYQDVKPVLDRLLEEKRKIYVYSSGSVGAQKLLFEYSTEGDMLK
;
A
#
# COMPACT_ATOMS: atom_id res chain seq x y z
N MET A 1 -14.94 -4.88 31.07
CA MET A 1 -14.19 -5.78 30.16
C MET A 1 -12.84 -6.07 30.78
N ASP A 2 -12.35 -7.31 30.69
CA ASP A 2 -11.15 -7.78 31.38
C ASP A 2 -9.86 -7.64 30.54
N PHE A 3 -9.73 -6.55 29.77
CA PHE A 3 -8.54 -6.26 28.96
C PHE A 3 -8.23 -4.76 28.92
N ASP A 4 -6.95 -4.40 28.86
CA ASP A 4 -6.50 -3.00 28.75
C ASP A 4 -6.18 -2.58 27.31
N VAL A 5 -5.90 -3.55 26.45
CA VAL A 5 -5.45 -3.36 25.07
C VAL A 5 -6.28 -4.23 24.13
N LEU A 6 -6.80 -3.62 23.07
CA LEU A 6 -7.35 -4.31 21.91
C LEU A 6 -6.34 -4.22 20.76
N LEU A 7 -5.94 -5.35 20.21
CA LEU A 7 -5.18 -5.43 18.97
C LEU A 7 -6.11 -5.94 17.87
N VAL A 8 -6.28 -5.15 16.80
CA VAL A 8 -7.16 -5.51 15.68
C VAL A 8 -6.36 -5.76 14.41
N ASP A 9 -6.77 -6.78 13.67
CA ASP A 9 -6.38 -6.95 12.27
C ASP A 9 -7.26 -6.06 11.36
N ILE A 10 -6.86 -5.91 10.10
CA ILE A 10 -7.58 -5.13 9.09
C ILE A 10 -8.43 -6.04 8.19
N GLU A 11 -7.80 -6.92 7.43
CA GLU A 11 -8.43 -7.64 6.33
C GLU A 11 -9.36 -8.75 6.84
N GLY A 12 -10.65 -8.64 6.55
CA GLY A 12 -11.68 -9.54 7.07
C GLY A 12 -12.06 -9.28 8.54
N THR A 13 -11.49 -8.26 9.17
CA THR A 13 -11.78 -7.86 10.56
C THR A 13 -12.42 -6.48 10.61
N THR A 14 -11.66 -5.40 10.35
CA THR A 14 -12.24 -4.04 10.25
C THR A 14 -12.66 -3.69 8.84
N THR A 15 -12.06 -4.33 7.85
CA THR A 15 -12.12 -3.95 6.43
C THR A 15 -12.38 -5.17 5.57
N SER A 16 -13.21 -5.03 4.54
CA SER A 16 -13.51 -6.13 3.62
C SER A 16 -12.27 -6.62 2.88
N ILE A 17 -12.09 -7.95 2.79
CA ILE A 17 -11.04 -8.57 1.99
C ILE A 17 -11.15 -8.12 0.52
N SER A 18 -12.39 -8.02 0.02
CA SER A 18 -12.64 -7.54 -1.35
C SER A 18 -12.25 -6.08 -1.56
N PHE A 19 -12.30 -5.22 -0.54
CA PHE A 19 -11.79 -3.85 -0.69
C PHE A 19 -10.30 -3.85 -1.01
N VAL A 20 -9.51 -4.66 -0.30
CA VAL A 20 -8.07 -4.74 -0.55
C VAL A 20 -7.78 -5.40 -1.89
N LYS A 21 -8.39 -6.56 -2.15
CA LYS A 21 -8.13 -7.37 -3.33
C LYS A 21 -8.69 -6.79 -4.63
N ASP A 22 -9.91 -6.28 -4.58
CA ASP A 22 -10.68 -5.91 -5.77
C ASP A 22 -10.69 -4.40 -6.01
N ILE A 23 -10.20 -3.57 -5.06
CA ILE A 23 -10.12 -2.11 -5.19
C ILE A 23 -8.68 -1.61 -5.02
N LEU A 24 -8.03 -1.82 -3.87
CA LEU A 24 -6.70 -1.21 -3.61
C LEU A 24 -5.61 -1.70 -4.56
N PHE A 25 -5.45 -3.02 -4.72
CA PHE A 25 -4.43 -3.56 -5.60
C PHE A 25 -4.70 -3.25 -7.09
N PRO A 26 -5.95 -3.38 -7.60
CA PRO A 26 -6.28 -2.95 -8.96
C PRO A 26 -6.02 -1.47 -9.19
N PHE A 27 -6.36 -0.59 -8.24
CA PHE A 27 -6.06 0.84 -8.34
C PHE A 27 -4.56 1.11 -8.42
N ALA A 28 -3.75 0.47 -7.55
CA ALA A 28 -2.30 0.62 -7.63
C ALA A 28 -1.76 0.18 -8.99
N ARG A 29 -2.27 -0.94 -9.53
CA ARG A 29 -1.85 -1.45 -10.83
C ARG A 29 -2.21 -0.49 -11.97
N SER A 30 -3.41 0.10 -11.96
CA SER A 30 -3.84 1.02 -13.04
C SER A 30 -3.15 2.37 -12.99
N GLU A 31 -2.86 2.89 -11.79
CA GLU A 31 -2.32 4.24 -11.62
C GLU A 31 -0.80 4.33 -11.52
N VAL A 32 -0.08 3.21 -11.32
CA VAL A 32 1.38 3.24 -11.06
C VAL A 32 2.19 3.90 -12.18
N GLU A 33 1.83 3.67 -13.45
CA GLU A 33 2.55 4.29 -14.56
C GLU A 33 2.37 5.81 -14.56
N LYS A 34 1.12 6.28 -14.48
CA LYS A 34 0.82 7.71 -14.42
C LYS A 34 1.51 8.35 -13.22
N PHE A 35 1.45 7.71 -12.06
CA PHE A 35 2.12 8.17 -10.84
C PHE A 35 3.63 8.31 -11.04
N LEU A 36 4.30 7.29 -11.59
CA LEU A 36 5.74 7.32 -11.84
C LEU A 36 6.13 8.41 -12.83
N ARG A 37 5.36 8.59 -13.92
CA ARG A 37 5.60 9.65 -14.90
C ARG A 37 5.51 11.04 -14.28
N SER A 38 4.50 11.28 -13.43
CA SER A 38 4.31 12.58 -12.78
C SER A 38 5.31 12.86 -11.66
N ASN A 39 5.84 11.83 -11.00
CA ASN A 39 6.63 11.98 -9.77
C ASN A 39 8.09 11.50 -9.92
N TRP A 40 8.54 11.20 -11.14
CA TRP A 40 9.85 10.58 -11.41
C TRP A 40 11.03 11.27 -10.74
N ASN A 41 11.02 12.60 -10.75
CA ASN A 41 12.12 13.41 -10.22
C ASN A 41 12.01 13.69 -8.71
N SER A 42 10.94 13.24 -8.04
CA SER A 42 10.81 13.39 -6.59
C SER A 42 11.79 12.48 -5.85
N GLU A 43 12.34 12.96 -4.74
CA GLU A 43 13.32 12.24 -3.93
C GLU A 43 12.81 10.84 -3.52
N ASN A 44 11.60 10.79 -2.96
CA ASN A 44 10.96 9.53 -2.54
C ASN A 44 10.79 8.51 -3.68
N VAL A 45 10.45 8.95 -4.89
CA VAL A 45 10.29 8.04 -6.04
C VAL A 45 11.65 7.57 -6.54
N ARG A 46 12.67 8.44 -6.56
CA ARG A 46 14.04 8.04 -6.91
C ARG A 46 14.60 6.99 -5.95
N GLU A 47 14.37 7.15 -4.65
CA GLU A 47 14.73 6.15 -3.65
C GLU A 47 13.98 4.82 -3.83
N CYS A 48 12.69 4.87 -4.17
CA CYS A 48 11.92 3.68 -4.50
C CYS A 48 12.44 2.97 -5.74
N ILE A 49 12.79 3.71 -6.81
CA ILE A 49 13.36 3.13 -8.03
C ILE A 49 14.71 2.46 -7.72
N ASN A 50 15.57 3.10 -6.91
CA ASN A 50 16.83 2.49 -6.48
C ASN A 50 16.60 1.21 -5.66
N SER A 51 15.59 1.21 -4.78
CA SER A 51 15.20 0.02 -4.01
C SER A 51 14.67 -1.10 -4.91
N LEU A 52 13.86 -0.76 -5.92
CA LEU A 52 13.36 -1.70 -6.93
C LEU A 52 14.51 -2.25 -7.80
N ARG A 53 15.51 -1.43 -8.13
CA ARG A 53 16.71 -1.86 -8.85
C ARG A 53 17.51 -2.88 -8.05
N ASN A 54 17.72 -2.62 -6.75
CA ASN A 54 18.39 -3.58 -5.87
C ASN A 54 17.60 -4.88 -5.75
N GLN A 55 16.28 -4.79 -5.57
CA GLN A 55 15.42 -5.96 -5.54
C GLN A 55 15.51 -6.78 -6.84
N ALA A 56 15.48 -6.12 -8.00
CA ALA A 56 15.59 -6.80 -9.29
C ALA A 56 16.93 -7.53 -9.46
N LYS A 57 18.04 -6.96 -8.96
CA LYS A 57 19.35 -7.63 -8.96
C LYS A 57 19.36 -8.89 -8.09
N GLU A 58 18.76 -8.83 -6.91
CA GLU A 58 18.60 -9.99 -6.03
C GLU A 58 17.76 -11.08 -6.69
N ASP A 59 16.67 -10.70 -7.35
CA ASP A 59 15.74 -11.63 -8.01
C ASP A 59 16.38 -12.32 -9.19
N LEU A 60 17.10 -11.58 -10.03
CA LEU A 60 17.88 -12.11 -11.14
C LEU A 60 18.94 -13.09 -10.63
N SER A 61 19.63 -12.76 -9.54
CA SER A 61 20.63 -13.64 -8.92
C SER A 61 20.00 -14.91 -8.34
N ALA A 62 18.74 -14.83 -7.89
CA ALA A 62 17.94 -15.96 -7.44
C ALA A 62 17.32 -16.77 -8.61
N GLY A 63 17.59 -16.41 -9.86
CA GLY A 63 17.08 -17.10 -11.05
C GLY A 63 15.60 -16.83 -11.35
N MET A 64 15.05 -15.72 -10.86
CA MET A 64 13.65 -15.39 -11.11
C MET A 64 13.45 -15.00 -12.58
N GLU A 65 12.60 -15.77 -13.27
CA GLU A 65 12.24 -15.49 -14.66
C GLU A 65 11.36 -14.24 -14.78
N SER A 66 11.45 -13.55 -15.92
CA SER A 66 10.67 -12.35 -16.28
C SER A 66 10.94 -11.07 -15.47
N ILE A 67 11.81 -11.11 -14.45
CA ILE A 67 12.39 -9.88 -13.90
C ILE A 67 13.50 -9.43 -14.84
N VAL A 68 13.59 -8.12 -15.09
CA VAL A 68 14.61 -7.51 -15.93
C VAL A 68 15.48 -6.56 -15.11
N GLU A 69 16.71 -6.33 -15.57
CA GLU A 69 17.55 -5.30 -14.97
C GLU A 69 16.91 -3.92 -15.19
N ILE A 70 17.02 -3.06 -14.18
CA ILE A 70 16.55 -1.67 -14.24
C ILE A 70 17.77 -0.77 -14.54
N PRO A 71 17.96 -0.32 -15.78
CA PRO A 71 19.13 0.46 -16.16
C PRO A 71 19.13 1.88 -15.56
N GLU A 72 20.26 2.56 -15.74
CA GLU A 72 20.41 4.01 -15.52
C GLU A 72 20.63 4.69 -16.88
N ASN A 73 19.62 4.63 -17.74
CA ASN A 73 19.65 5.13 -19.12
C ASN A 73 18.58 6.22 -19.33
N ALA A 74 18.09 6.36 -20.56
CA ALA A 74 17.01 7.27 -20.89
C ALA A 74 15.74 6.97 -20.06
N PHE A 75 15.00 8.02 -19.71
CA PHE A 75 13.81 7.93 -18.85
C PHE A 75 12.83 6.84 -19.27
N GLU A 76 12.42 6.79 -20.55
CA GLU A 76 11.42 5.83 -21.02
C GLU A 76 11.91 4.38 -20.94
N GLU A 77 13.18 4.12 -21.24
CA GLU A 77 13.75 2.79 -21.16
C GLU A 77 13.81 2.31 -19.69
N THR A 78 14.25 3.17 -18.78
CA THR A 78 14.26 2.86 -17.34
C THR A 78 12.84 2.65 -16.82
N LEU A 79 11.89 3.52 -17.18
CA LEU A 79 10.50 3.44 -16.74
C LEU A 79 9.86 2.12 -17.21
N GLN A 80 10.08 1.71 -18.45
CA GLN A 80 9.52 0.46 -18.96
C GLN A 80 10.04 -0.76 -18.18
N CYS A 81 11.35 -0.80 -17.86
CA CYS A 81 11.91 -1.86 -17.02
C CYS A 81 11.33 -1.86 -15.60
N VAL A 82 11.17 -0.67 -15.00
CA VAL A 82 10.51 -0.52 -13.69
C VAL A 82 9.09 -1.06 -13.73
N LEU A 83 8.30 -0.69 -14.73
CA LEU A 83 6.91 -1.13 -14.88
C LEU A 83 6.80 -2.64 -15.11
N ASN A 84 7.64 -3.20 -15.98
CA ASN A 84 7.68 -4.64 -16.23
C ASN A 84 7.91 -5.42 -14.94
N ASN A 85 8.89 -4.99 -14.13
CA ASN A 85 9.17 -5.63 -12.84
C ASN A 85 8.02 -5.47 -11.85
N ILE A 86 7.42 -4.28 -11.74
CA ILE A 86 6.27 -4.02 -10.85
C ILE A 86 5.10 -4.94 -11.22
N TYR A 87 4.70 -4.96 -12.49
CA TYR A 87 3.58 -5.77 -12.94
C TYR A 87 3.85 -7.25 -12.74
N LYS A 88 5.07 -7.72 -13.05
CA LYS A 88 5.44 -9.11 -12.81
C LYS A 88 5.36 -9.48 -11.32
N MET A 89 5.88 -8.62 -10.43
CA MET A 89 5.80 -8.84 -9.00
C MET A 89 4.37 -8.83 -8.48
N MET A 90 3.49 -7.97 -9.02
CA MET A 90 2.07 -7.98 -8.69
C MET A 90 1.38 -9.27 -9.18
N ASP A 91 1.71 -9.74 -10.40
CA ASP A 91 1.10 -10.93 -11.00
C ASP A 91 1.39 -12.21 -10.19
N ILE A 92 2.54 -12.28 -9.53
CA ILE A 92 2.95 -13.44 -8.71
C ILE A 92 2.71 -13.24 -7.20
N ASP A 93 1.90 -12.23 -6.81
CA ASP A 93 1.64 -11.83 -5.40
C ASP A 93 2.92 -11.67 -4.56
N ARG A 94 3.95 -11.03 -5.13
CA ARG A 94 5.24 -10.88 -4.47
C ARG A 94 5.22 -9.73 -3.46
N LYS A 95 5.47 -10.06 -2.19
CA LYS A 95 5.35 -9.11 -1.07
C LYS A 95 6.68 -8.48 -0.64
N VAL A 96 7.40 -7.87 -1.58
CA VAL A 96 8.67 -7.17 -1.27
C VAL A 96 8.47 -5.74 -0.79
N LYS A 97 9.40 -5.26 0.05
CA LYS A 97 9.33 -3.93 0.66
C LYS A 97 9.25 -2.80 -0.38
N ALA A 98 10.09 -2.86 -1.41
CA ALA A 98 10.15 -1.82 -2.46
C ALA A 98 8.81 -1.64 -3.19
N LEU A 99 8.15 -2.75 -3.56
CA LEU A 99 6.83 -2.72 -4.20
C LEU A 99 5.77 -2.13 -3.27
N LYS A 100 5.72 -2.57 -2.01
CA LYS A 100 4.75 -2.06 -1.02
C LYS A 100 4.89 -0.57 -0.78
N THR A 101 6.12 -0.06 -0.74
CA THR A 101 6.37 1.38 -0.58
C THR A 101 5.78 2.17 -1.75
N LEU A 102 6.06 1.74 -2.98
CA LEU A 102 5.52 2.40 -4.18
C LEU A 102 3.99 2.34 -4.23
N GLN A 103 3.39 1.18 -3.96
CA GLN A 103 1.93 1.03 -3.87
C GLN A 103 1.34 2.00 -2.84
N GLY A 104 2.01 2.15 -1.68
CA GLY A 104 1.65 3.14 -0.66
C GLY A 104 1.59 4.56 -1.21
N TYR A 105 2.60 4.99 -1.98
CA TYR A 105 2.61 6.32 -2.59
C TYR A 105 1.49 6.53 -3.62
N VAL A 106 1.21 5.50 -4.43
CA VAL A 106 0.10 5.54 -5.39
C VAL A 106 -1.24 5.70 -4.64
N TRP A 107 -1.45 4.94 -3.55
CA TRP A 107 -2.66 5.04 -2.75
C TRP A 107 -2.85 6.41 -2.09
N ILE A 108 -1.78 7.09 -1.67
CA ILE A 108 -1.87 8.45 -1.11
C ILE A 108 -2.61 9.38 -2.06
N GLY A 109 -2.30 9.33 -3.36
CA GLY A 109 -2.97 10.12 -4.39
C GLY A 109 -4.46 9.79 -4.45
N GLY A 110 -4.79 8.51 -4.58
CA GLY A 110 -6.18 8.05 -4.65
C GLY A 110 -7.03 8.45 -3.43
N TYR A 111 -6.49 8.36 -2.22
CA TYR A 111 -7.19 8.77 -1.00
C TYR A 111 -7.37 10.29 -0.91
N LYS A 112 -6.31 11.06 -1.20
CA LYS A 112 -6.37 12.54 -1.14
C LYS A 112 -7.29 13.15 -2.21
N GLU A 113 -7.36 12.53 -3.38
CA GLU A 113 -8.26 12.94 -4.45
C GLU A 113 -9.71 12.46 -4.23
N GLY A 114 -9.96 11.64 -3.20
CA GLY A 114 -11.27 11.10 -2.87
C GLY A 114 -11.74 9.97 -3.80
N VAL A 115 -10.86 9.47 -4.67
CA VAL A 115 -11.13 8.33 -5.56
C VAL A 115 -11.16 7.03 -4.75
N LEU A 116 -10.28 6.91 -3.77
CA LEU A 116 -10.29 5.83 -2.79
C LEU A 116 -10.93 6.32 -1.49
N LYS A 117 -11.79 5.47 -0.92
CA LYS A 117 -12.34 5.64 0.43
C LYS A 117 -12.17 4.34 1.19
N GLY A 118 -11.53 4.39 2.36
CA GLY A 118 -11.11 3.21 3.09
C GLY A 118 -12.32 2.47 3.61
N HIS A 119 -12.55 1.23 3.19
CA HIS A 119 -13.70 0.49 3.69
C HIS A 119 -13.52 0.15 5.17
N VAL A 120 -14.49 0.51 5.99
CA VAL A 120 -14.63 0.03 7.38
C VAL A 120 -16.07 -0.46 7.58
N TYR A 121 -16.24 -1.63 8.21
CA TYR A 121 -17.60 -2.13 8.52
C TYR A 121 -18.30 -1.19 9.51
N GLN A 122 -19.61 -1.01 9.33
CA GLN A 122 -20.41 -0.03 10.09
C GLN A 122 -20.43 -0.28 11.60
N ASP A 123 -20.22 -1.52 12.04
CA ASP A 123 -20.15 -1.90 13.45
C ASP A 123 -18.78 -1.62 14.10
N VAL A 124 -17.72 -1.43 13.31
CA VAL A 124 -16.35 -1.26 13.82
C VAL A 124 -16.22 0.07 14.56
N LYS A 125 -16.54 1.19 13.90
CA LYS A 125 -16.34 2.53 14.50
C LYS A 125 -17.07 2.69 15.83
N PRO A 126 -18.37 2.35 15.97
CA PRO A 126 -19.08 2.44 17.25
C PRO A 126 -18.44 1.63 18.37
N VAL A 127 -17.89 0.45 18.06
CA VAL A 127 -17.21 -0.40 19.06
C VAL A 127 -15.88 0.22 19.48
N LEU A 128 -15.08 0.70 18.52
CA LEU A 128 -13.78 1.31 18.84
C LEU A 128 -13.97 2.61 19.63
N ASP A 129 -14.92 3.46 19.25
CA ASP A 129 -15.22 4.72 19.96
C ASP A 129 -15.58 4.45 21.44
N ARG A 130 -16.48 3.49 21.69
CA ARG A 130 -16.84 3.09 23.07
C ARG A 130 -15.63 2.62 23.88
N LEU A 131 -14.73 1.85 23.26
CA LEU A 131 -13.52 1.36 23.94
C LEU A 131 -12.53 2.50 24.25
N LEU A 132 -12.43 3.50 23.38
CA LEU A 132 -11.62 4.70 23.63
C LEU A 132 -12.22 5.54 24.77
N GLU A 133 -13.54 5.67 24.86
CA GLU A 133 -14.24 6.33 25.98
C GLU A 133 -13.97 5.60 27.31
N GLU A 134 -13.90 4.27 27.28
CA GLU A 134 -13.49 3.43 28.42
C GLU A 134 -11.97 3.47 28.70
N LYS A 135 -11.21 4.34 28.01
CA LYS A 135 -9.75 4.52 28.13
C LYS A 135 -8.93 3.27 27.81
N ARG A 136 -9.47 2.38 26.95
CA ARG A 136 -8.72 1.24 26.43
C ARG A 136 -7.77 1.69 25.32
N LYS A 137 -6.64 1.00 25.19
CA LYS A 137 -5.71 1.25 24.08
C LYS A 137 -6.09 0.37 22.90
N ILE A 138 -6.09 0.94 21.70
CA ILE A 138 -6.39 0.24 20.46
C ILE A 138 -5.17 0.33 19.55
N TYR A 139 -4.72 -0.81 19.04
CA TYR A 139 -3.63 -0.91 18.09
C TYR A 139 -4.05 -1.74 16.90
N VAL A 140 -3.45 -1.46 15.75
CA VAL A 140 -3.65 -2.21 14.52
C VAL A 140 -2.42 -3.07 14.26
N TYR A 141 -2.64 -4.33 13.88
CA TYR A 141 -1.59 -5.23 13.43
C TYR A 141 -1.98 -5.87 12.10
N SER A 142 -1.32 -5.46 11.03
CA SER A 142 -1.60 -5.94 9.67
C SER A 142 -0.32 -5.97 8.83
N SER A 143 -0.35 -6.73 7.73
CA SER A 143 0.78 -6.89 6.82
C SER A 143 1.08 -5.66 5.95
N GLY A 144 0.11 -4.75 5.83
CA GLY A 144 0.26 -3.46 5.14
C GLY A 144 1.22 -2.53 5.87
N SER A 145 1.84 -1.60 5.13
CA SER A 145 2.73 -0.60 5.75
C SER A 145 1.95 0.31 6.70
N VAL A 146 2.58 0.81 7.77
CA VAL A 146 1.93 1.74 8.73
C VAL A 146 1.34 2.96 8.02
N GLY A 147 2.00 3.47 6.97
CA GLY A 147 1.46 4.56 6.15
C GLY A 147 0.15 4.18 5.45
N ALA A 148 0.08 3.00 4.84
CA ALA A 148 -1.15 2.50 4.20
C ALA A 148 -2.27 2.26 5.21
N GLN A 149 -1.94 1.74 6.40
CA GLN A 149 -2.90 1.56 7.49
C GLN A 149 -3.49 2.91 7.93
N LYS A 150 -2.67 3.95 8.11
CA LYS A 150 -3.14 5.29 8.46
C LYS A 150 -4.07 5.86 7.41
N LEU A 151 -3.70 5.79 6.12
CA LEU A 151 -4.54 6.29 5.03
C LEU A 151 -5.91 5.60 4.98
N LEU A 152 -5.94 4.28 5.19
CA LEU A 152 -7.19 3.51 5.23
C LEU A 152 -8.17 4.05 6.28
N PHE A 153 -7.68 4.30 7.50
CA PHE A 153 -8.52 4.76 8.61
C PHE A 153 -8.77 6.28 8.60
N GLU A 154 -7.85 7.08 8.10
CA GLU A 154 -7.99 8.55 7.98
C GLU A 154 -9.04 8.92 6.91
N TYR A 155 -9.07 8.20 5.80
CA TYR A 155 -9.99 8.44 4.68
C TYR A 155 -11.10 7.39 4.60
N SER A 156 -11.55 6.88 5.75
CA SER A 156 -12.47 5.75 5.80
C SER A 156 -13.91 6.11 5.40
N THR A 157 -14.73 5.10 5.09
CA THR A 157 -16.18 5.23 4.85
C THR A 157 -16.90 5.88 6.03
N GLU A 158 -16.39 5.67 7.23
CA GLU A 158 -16.90 6.16 8.53
C GLU A 158 -16.28 7.51 8.95
N GLY A 159 -15.55 8.17 8.04
CA GLY A 159 -14.83 9.41 8.32
C GLY A 159 -13.41 9.17 8.82
N ASP A 160 -12.80 10.22 9.38
CA ASP A 160 -11.45 10.15 9.91
C ASP A 160 -11.45 9.47 11.28
N MET A 161 -10.95 8.23 11.32
CA MET A 161 -10.89 7.40 12.52
C MET A 161 -9.57 7.55 13.28
N LEU A 162 -8.68 8.47 12.88
CA LEU A 162 -7.44 8.76 13.61
C LEU A 162 -7.58 9.95 14.57
N LYS A 163 -8.78 10.56 14.64
CA LYS A 163 -9.11 11.72 15.48
C LYS A 163 -9.83 11.34 16.76
#